data_AF-A0A1Q7LVR7-F1
#
_entry.id   AF-A0A1Q7LVR7-F1
#
_cell.length_a   1.000
_cell.length_b   1.000
_cell.length_c   1.000
_cell.angle_alpha   90.00
_cell.angle_beta   90.00
_cell.angle_gamma   90.00
#
_symmetry.space_group_name_H-M   'P 1'
#
loop_
_entity.id
_entity.type
_entity.pdbx_description
1 polymer ?
#
loop_
_entity_poly.entity_id
_entity_poly.type
_entity_poly.pdbx_seq_one_letter_code
_entity_poly.pdbx_strand_id
1 'polypeptide(L)'
;MSTLEEFTTQELDRLSREREEAIKAKGGLPYLGSIPVGESRLVLLPKIPVDDPAQDGRPRKGFHVMKPNGSEEYSWTVNVKSPLYRDLLKILKEAPDRKTTIRVIRTGEGRTDTRYTVKKAE
;
A
#
# COMPACT_ATOMS: atom_id res chain seq x y z
N MET A 1 31.62 2.54 2.51
CA MET A 1 30.58 3.07 1.61
C MET A 1 31.09 4.40 1.07
N SER A 2 30.80 4.73 -0.18
CA SER A 2 31.28 5.99 -0.78
C SER A 2 30.47 7.17 -0.24
N THR A 3 31.07 8.36 -0.21
CA THR A 3 30.44 9.61 0.30
C THR A 3 29.14 9.95 -0.45
N LEU A 4 29.02 9.53 -1.71
CA LEU A 4 27.82 9.69 -2.53
C LEU A 4 26.69 8.73 -2.14
N GLU A 5 27.01 7.46 -1.85
CA GLU A 5 26.02 6.46 -1.39
C GLU A 5 25.42 6.87 -0.04
N GLU A 6 26.26 7.37 0.88
CA GLU A 6 25.81 7.84 2.19
C GLU A 6 24.92 9.08 2.06
N PHE A 7 25.33 10.08 1.27
CA PHE A 7 24.54 11.27 1.03
C PHE A 7 23.18 10.95 0.37
N THR A 8 23.18 10.12 -0.67
CA THR A 8 21.93 9.75 -1.37
C THR A 8 20.99 8.96 -0.48
N THR A 9 21.50 8.05 0.37
CA THR A 9 20.68 7.33 1.35
C THR A 9 20.04 8.29 2.36
N GLN A 10 20.84 9.18 2.95
CA GLN A 10 20.35 10.17 3.92
C GLN A 10 19.31 11.11 3.32
N GLU A 11 19.52 11.55 2.07
CA GLU A 11 18.61 12.46 1.40
C GLU A 11 17.28 11.78 1.03
N LEU A 12 17.31 10.52 0.60
CA LEU A 12 16.09 9.71 0.38
C LEU A 12 15.32 9.47 1.68
N ASP A 13 16.02 9.24 2.79
CA ASP A 13 15.41 9.08 4.12
C ASP A 13 14.80 10.39 4.63
N ARG A 14 15.43 11.55 4.34
CA ARG A 14 14.88 12.88 4.66
C ARG A 14 13.59 13.13 3.89
N LEU A 15 13.61 12.94 2.57
CA LEU A 15 12.43 13.13 1.70
C LEU A 15 11.27 12.21 2.07
N SER A 16 11.58 10.97 2.49
CA SER A 16 10.54 10.02 2.95
C SER A 16 9.86 10.51 4.22
N ARG A 17 10.63 11.00 5.20
CA ARG A 17 10.10 11.59 6.45
C ARG A 17 9.25 12.82 6.19
N GLU A 18 9.74 13.76 5.38
CA GLU A 18 8.97 14.98 5.03
C GLU A 18 7.64 14.64 4.36
N ARG A 19 7.61 13.60 3.52
CA ARG A 19 6.40 13.14 2.86
C ARG A 19 5.41 12.52 3.86
N GLU A 20 5.88 11.70 4.79
CA GLU A 20 5.04 11.13 5.86
C GLU A 20 4.47 12.21 6.77
N GLU A 21 5.27 13.20 7.15
CA GLU A 21 4.84 14.34 7.95
C GLU A 21 3.78 15.18 7.22
N ALA A 22 3.97 15.45 5.92
CA ALA A 22 3.00 16.18 5.11
C ALA A 22 1.66 15.42 4.96
N ILE A 23 1.70 14.09 4.88
CA ILE A 23 0.50 13.25 4.85
C ILE A 23 -0.23 13.30 6.20
N LYS A 24 0.52 13.15 7.29
CA LYS A 24 -0.01 13.22 8.66
C LYS A 24 -0.59 14.59 8.99
N ALA A 25 0.05 15.67 8.55
CA ALA A 25 -0.43 17.05 8.70
C ALA A 25 -1.76 17.30 7.96
N LYS A 26 -2.03 16.56 6.87
CA LYS A 26 -3.30 16.57 6.14
C LYS A 26 -4.34 15.60 6.73
N GLY A 27 -4.04 14.95 7.85
CA GLY A 27 -4.89 13.92 8.47
C GLY A 27 -4.97 12.61 7.69
N GLY A 28 -4.08 12.40 6.71
CA GLY A 28 -4.02 11.19 5.91
C GLY A 28 -3.22 10.06 6.58
N LEU A 29 -3.44 8.83 6.14
CA LEU A 29 -2.62 7.68 6.55
C LEU A 29 -1.32 7.63 5.76
N PRO A 30 -0.19 7.25 6.39
CA PRO A 30 1.07 7.02 5.68
C PRO A 30 0.87 5.95 4.59
N TYR A 31 1.60 6.07 3.49
CA TYR A 31 1.54 5.07 2.42
C TYR A 31 2.23 3.77 2.85
N LEU A 32 1.66 2.62 2.47
CA LEU A 32 2.21 1.29 2.81
C LEU A 32 3.67 1.10 2.32
N GLY A 33 4.06 1.82 1.28
CA GLY A 33 5.34 1.64 0.60
C GLY A 33 5.31 0.46 -0.38
N SER A 34 6.50 0.09 -0.86
CA SER A 34 6.71 -1.02 -1.79
C SER A 34 6.60 -2.36 -1.07
N ILE A 35 5.63 -3.19 -1.45
CA ILE A 35 5.57 -4.61 -1.03
C ILE A 35 6.69 -5.37 -1.75
N PRO A 36 7.52 -6.20 -1.08
CA PRO A 36 8.60 -6.93 -1.74
C PRO A 36 8.07 -7.92 -2.80
N VAL A 37 8.90 -8.27 -3.78
CA VAL A 37 8.57 -9.31 -4.77
C VAL A 37 8.44 -10.66 -4.06
N GLY A 38 7.50 -11.47 -4.54
CA GLY A 38 7.14 -12.74 -3.93
C GLY A 38 5.91 -12.61 -3.05
N GLU A 39 5.86 -13.38 -1.98
CA GLU A 39 4.71 -13.43 -1.07
C GLU A 39 4.90 -12.52 0.13
N SER A 40 3.88 -11.74 0.44
CA SER A 40 3.76 -10.94 1.65
C SER A 40 2.39 -11.16 2.29
N ARG A 41 2.29 -10.90 3.58
CA ARG A 41 1.01 -10.86 4.28
C ARG A 41 0.67 -9.43 4.66
N LEU A 42 -0.60 -9.07 4.55
CA LEU A 42 -1.17 -7.83 5.07
C LEU A 42 -2.47 -8.14 5.80
N VAL A 43 -2.91 -7.22 6.63
CA VAL A 43 -4.24 -7.26 7.24
C VAL A 43 -5.08 -6.16 6.59
N LEU A 44 -6.09 -6.54 5.82
CA LEU A 44 -7.05 -5.63 5.22
C LEU A 44 -8.08 -5.20 6.27
N LEU A 45 -8.27 -3.89 6.41
CA LEU A 45 -9.21 -3.33 7.38
C LEU A 45 -10.60 -3.14 6.75
N PRO A 46 -11.68 -3.40 7.51
CA PRO A 46 -13.06 -3.22 7.08
C PRO A 46 -13.45 -1.72 7.05
N LYS A 47 -12.80 -0.94 6.18
CA LYS A 47 -13.03 0.51 6.02
C LYS A 47 -13.31 0.85 4.57
N ILE A 48 -14.10 1.90 4.36
CA ILE A 48 -14.39 2.42 3.02
C ILE A 48 -13.09 3.00 2.42
N PRO A 49 -12.65 2.55 1.24
CA PRO A 49 -11.46 3.10 0.60
C PRO A 49 -11.62 4.58 0.23
N VAL A 50 -10.61 5.38 0.56
CA VAL A 50 -10.62 6.84 0.37
C VAL A 50 -10.14 7.19 -1.05
N ASP A 51 -10.65 8.29 -1.62
CA ASP A 51 -10.12 8.82 -2.88
C ASP A 51 -8.68 9.32 -2.72
N ASP A 52 -7.80 8.81 -3.59
CA ASP A 52 -6.38 9.18 -3.62
C ASP A 52 -5.94 9.29 -5.10
N PRO A 53 -6.46 10.28 -5.85
CA PRO A 53 -6.12 10.45 -7.25
C PRO A 53 -4.61 10.68 -7.36
N ALA A 54 -3.95 9.87 -8.19
CA ALA A 54 -2.53 10.08 -8.42
C ALA A 54 -2.29 11.39 -9.19
N GLN A 55 -1.08 11.93 -9.04
CA GLN A 55 -0.66 13.16 -9.73
C GLN A 55 -0.76 13.05 -11.27
N ASP A 56 -0.75 11.82 -11.81
CA ASP A 56 -0.98 11.53 -13.23
C ASP A 56 -2.47 11.54 -13.65
N GLY A 57 -3.36 11.98 -12.76
CA GLY A 57 -4.81 12.04 -12.97
C GLY A 57 -5.50 10.69 -12.97
N ARG A 58 -4.77 9.57 -12.77
CA ARG A 58 -5.38 8.25 -12.78
C ARG A 58 -6.14 8.03 -11.47
N PRO A 59 -7.41 7.58 -11.53
CA PRO A 59 -8.18 7.33 -10.33
C PRO A 59 -7.57 6.17 -9.54
N ARG A 60 -7.30 6.43 -8.26
CA ARG A 60 -6.88 5.41 -7.30
C ARG A 60 -7.67 5.57 -6.01
N LYS A 61 -7.76 4.47 -5.27
CA LYS A 61 -8.38 4.39 -3.95
C LYS A 61 -7.36 3.90 -2.95
N GLY A 62 -7.29 4.56 -1.80
CA GLY A 62 -6.48 4.14 -0.65
C GLY A 62 -7.24 3.09 0.17
N PHE A 63 -6.78 1.84 0.12
CA PHE A 63 -7.29 0.80 1.00
C PHE A 63 -6.56 0.84 2.33
N HIS A 64 -7.30 0.72 3.43
CA HIS A 64 -6.73 0.70 4.77
C HIS A 64 -6.17 -0.68 5.08
N VAL A 65 -4.87 -0.76 5.37
CA VAL A 65 -4.20 -2.03 5.68
C VAL A 65 -3.22 -1.89 6.83
N MET A 66 -2.89 -3.00 7.47
CA MET A 66 -1.83 -3.10 8.47
C MET A 66 -0.83 -4.18 8.07
N LYS A 67 0.41 -4.05 8.54
CA LYS A 67 1.37 -5.16 8.49
C LYS A 67 0.91 -6.24 9.50
N PRO A 68 1.18 -7.54 9.28
CA PRO A 68 0.64 -8.65 10.09
C PRO A 68 0.88 -8.52 11.60
N ASN A 69 1.97 -7.88 11.99
CA ASN A 69 2.38 -7.65 13.38
C ASN A 69 2.52 -6.16 13.72
N GLY A 70 2.03 -5.27 12.85
CA GLY A 70 2.08 -3.83 13.07
C GLY A 70 0.85 -3.33 13.81
N SER A 71 0.97 -2.21 14.53
CA SER A 71 -0.16 -1.45 15.07
C SER A 71 -0.55 -0.27 14.17
N GLU A 72 0.31 0.08 13.21
CA GLU A 72 0.13 1.22 12.32
C GLU A 72 -0.78 0.88 11.13
N GLU A 73 -1.70 1.80 10.82
CA GLU A 73 -2.53 1.75 9.63
C GLU A 73 -1.86 2.48 8.48
N TYR A 74 -1.88 1.86 7.31
CA TYR A 74 -1.34 2.41 6.08
C TYR A 74 -2.43 2.53 5.02
N SER A 75 -2.24 3.50 4.12
CA SER A 75 -2.96 3.58 2.86
C SER A 75 -2.23 2.77 1.79
N TRP A 76 -2.89 1.73 1.27
CA TRP A 76 -2.46 1.03 0.07
C TRP A 76 -3.21 1.57 -1.14
N THR A 77 -2.54 2.44 -1.89
CA THR A 77 -3.12 3.09 -3.07
C THR A 77 -3.23 2.12 -4.25
N VAL A 78 -4.46 1.85 -4.68
CA VAL A 78 -4.77 0.88 -5.75
C VAL A 78 -5.51 1.58 -6.89
N ASN A 79 -5.05 1.37 -8.12
CA ASN A 79 -5.74 1.87 -9.32
C ASN A 79 -7.09 1.16 -9.48
N VAL A 80 -8.17 1.92 -9.63
CA VAL A 80 -9.55 1.40 -9.74
C VAL A 80 -9.78 0.49 -10.96
N LYS A 81 -8.94 0.63 -12.00
CA LYS A 81 -9.01 -0.21 -13.21
C LYS A 81 -8.26 -1.54 -13.05
N SER A 82 -7.52 -1.74 -11.96
CA SER A 82 -6.73 -2.95 -11.74
C SER A 82 -7.60 -4.14 -11.27
N PRO A 83 -7.21 -5.40 -11.58
CA PRO A 83 -7.85 -6.58 -11.00
C PRO A 83 -7.79 -6.58 -9.47
N LEU A 84 -6.66 -6.14 -8.88
CA LEU A 84 -6.45 -6.00 -7.44
C LEU A 84 -7.59 -5.21 -6.76
N TYR A 85 -8.04 -4.11 -7.37
CA TYR A 85 -9.15 -3.31 -6.84
C TYR A 85 -10.41 -4.16 -6.63
N ARG A 86 -10.77 -4.96 -7.64
CA ARG A 86 -11.96 -5.82 -7.60
C ARG A 86 -11.80 -6.93 -6.57
N ASP A 87 -10.61 -7.52 -6.47
CA ASP A 87 -10.36 -8.61 -5.52
C ASP A 87 -10.42 -8.13 -4.07
N LEU A 88 -9.87 -6.95 -3.76
CA LEU A 88 -9.98 -6.33 -2.44
C LEU A 88 -11.44 -6.01 -2.08
N LEU A 89 -12.24 -5.49 -3.03
CA LEU A 89 -13.66 -5.24 -2.79
C LEU A 89 -14.46 -6.52 -2.52
N LYS A 90 -14.15 -7.63 -3.22
CA LYS A 90 -14.78 -8.94 -2.93
C LYS A 90 -14.46 -9.40 -1.51
N ILE A 91 -13.20 -9.27 -1.10
CA ILE A 91 -12.77 -9.64 0.26
C ILE A 91 -13.50 -8.79 1.32
N LEU A 92 -13.60 -7.48 1.12
CA LEU A 92 -14.36 -6.58 2.01
C LEU A 92 -15.85 -6.92 2.04
N LYS A 93 -16.45 -7.21 0.89
CA LYS A 93 -17.87 -7.60 0.81
C LYS A 93 -18.15 -8.89 1.60
N GLU A 94 -17.22 -9.83 1.59
CA GLU A 94 -17.35 -11.10 2.32
C GLU A 94 -17.05 -10.99 3.83
N ALA A 95 -16.40 -9.90 4.26
CA ALA A 95 -16.01 -9.67 5.65
C ALA A 95 -16.14 -8.17 6.01
N PRO A 96 -17.36 -7.60 5.96
CA PRO A 96 -17.56 -6.16 6.04
C PRO A 96 -17.26 -5.55 7.42
N ASP A 97 -17.26 -6.36 8.48
CA ASP A 97 -17.11 -5.88 9.87
C ASP A 97 -15.85 -6.41 10.57
N ARG A 98 -14.97 -7.13 9.86
CA ARG A 98 -13.77 -7.73 10.46
C ARG A 98 -12.52 -7.52 9.64
N LYS A 99 -11.40 -7.43 10.35
CA LYS A 99 -10.05 -7.45 9.75
C LYS A 99 -9.83 -8.80 9.06
N THR A 100 -9.28 -8.77 7.85
CA THR A 100 -9.01 -9.98 7.07
C THR A 100 -7.54 -10.05 6.73
N THR A 101 -6.86 -11.12 7.16
CA THR A 101 -5.49 -11.39 6.71
C THR A 101 -5.51 -11.81 5.26
N ILE A 102 -4.71 -11.15 4.43
CA ILE A 102 -4.58 -11.40 3.00
C ILE A 102 -3.14 -11.77 2.66
N ARG A 103 -3.01 -12.75 1.77
CA ARG A 103 -1.76 -13.08 1.08
C ARG A 103 -1.68 -12.20 -0.16
N VAL A 104 -0.61 -11.44 -0.27
CA VAL A 104 -0.31 -10.58 -1.41
C VAL A 104 0.88 -11.17 -2.15
N ILE A 105 0.67 -11.52 -3.42
CA ILE A 105 1.73 -12.00 -4.30
C ILE A 105 2.06 -10.86 -5.26
N ARG A 106 3.26 -10.29 -5.11
CA ARG A 106 3.82 -9.34 -6.06
C ARG A 106 4.70 -10.09 -7.05
N THR A 107 4.40 -9.95 -8.33
CA THR A 107 5.29 -10.39 -9.41
C THR A 107 5.84 -9.18 -10.12
N GLY A 108 7.14 -9.15 -10.41
CA GLY A 108 7.79 -8.04 -11.13
C GLY A 108 8.26 -6.90 -10.24
N GLU A 109 9.30 -6.21 -10.70
CA GLU A 109 9.97 -5.13 -9.98
C GLU A 109 9.69 -3.75 -10.59
N GLY A 110 9.35 -3.72 -11.89
CA GLY A 110 9.21 -2.51 -12.68
C GLY A 110 7.76 -2.02 -12.84
N ARG A 111 7.63 -0.88 -13.52
CA ARG A 111 6.34 -0.18 -13.68
C ARG A 111 5.35 -0.92 -14.59
N THR A 112 5.84 -1.74 -15.51
CA THR A 112 5.03 -2.38 -16.57
C THR A 112 4.71 -3.84 -16.26
N ASP A 113 5.61 -4.53 -15.57
CA ASP A 113 5.56 -5.95 -15.19
C ASP A 113 5.02 -6.18 -13.78
N THR A 114 5.00 -5.17 -12.89
CA THR A 114 4.42 -5.33 -11.56
C THR A 114 2.95 -5.75 -11.65
N ARG A 115 2.62 -6.88 -11.03
CA ARG A 115 1.25 -7.34 -10.79
C ARG A 115 1.10 -7.76 -9.34
N TYR A 116 -0.10 -7.53 -8.83
CA TYR A 116 -0.49 -7.95 -7.49
C TYR A 116 -1.66 -8.92 -7.63
N THR A 117 -1.50 -10.08 -7.02
CA THR A 117 -2.60 -11.02 -6.78
C THR A 117 -2.85 -11.08 -5.29
N VAL A 118 -4.12 -11.00 -4.88
CA VAL A 118 -4.49 -11.12 -3.47
C VAL A 118 -5.42 -12.31 -3.27
N LYS A 119 -5.18 -13.03 -2.18
CA LYS A 119 -6.01 -14.12 -1.70
C LYS A 119 -6.22 -13.95 -0.20
N LYS A 120 -7.31 -14.48 0.35
CA LYS A 120 -7.42 -14.59 1.80
C LYS A 120 -6.33 -15.54 2.30
N ALA A 121 -5.72 -15.19 3.42
CA ALA A 121 -4.93 -16.15 4.17
C ALA A 121 -5.93 -17.02 4.94
N GLU A 122 -5.86 -18.34 4.75
CA GLU A 122 -6.55 -19.31 5.61
C GLU A 122 -5.93 -19.31 7.02
#